data_AF-A0A2L0CGP9-F1
#
_entry.id   AF-A0A2L0CGP9-F1
#
_cell.length_a   1.000
_cell.length_b   1.000
_cell.length_c   1.000
_cell.angle_alpha   90.00
_cell.angle_beta   90.00
_cell.angle_gamma   90.00
#
_symmetry.space_group_name_H-M   'P 1'
#
loop_
_entity.id
_entity.type
_entity.pdbx_description
1 polymer ?
#
loop_
_entity_poly.entity_id
_entity_poly.type
_entity_poly.pdbx_seq_one_letter_code
_entity_poly.pdbx_strand_id
1 'polypeptide(L)'
;RVLKLSNDPSPGYNIEQMAKRGKKYAPLPYCVKGMDISLSGILTYMEERTDKLLAEGYTPEDLCFSLQETVFAMLVEITERAMAHCNSQEVLIVGGVGCNERLQEMMGIMCEERGGKLF
;
A
#
# COMPACT_ATOMS: atom_id res chain seq x y z
N ARG A 1 9.55 7.93 8.57
CA ARG A 1 10.99 8.19 8.84
C ARG A 1 11.61 9.10 7.79
N VAL A 2 11.61 8.73 6.51
CA VAL A 2 12.19 9.55 5.41
C VAL A 2 11.58 10.95 5.36
N LEU A 3 10.25 11.03 5.39
CA LEU A 3 9.50 12.29 5.40
C LEU A 3 9.36 12.96 6.78
N LYS A 4 10.06 12.44 7.82
CA LYS A 4 10.02 12.94 9.21
C LYS A 4 8.60 13.13 9.79
N LEU A 5 7.64 12.31 9.35
CA LEU A 5 6.28 12.34 9.87
C LEU A 5 6.22 11.91 11.33
N SER A 6 5.27 12.49 12.07
CA SER A 6 4.97 12.08 13.44
C SER A 6 4.54 10.62 13.48
N ASN A 7 4.94 9.92 14.53
CA ASN A 7 4.50 8.56 14.81
C ASN A 7 3.24 8.52 15.70
N ASP A 8 2.80 9.65 16.22
CA ASP A 8 1.61 9.77 17.07
C ASP A 8 0.37 10.14 16.24
N PRO A 9 -0.82 9.52 16.43
CA PRO A 9 -1.11 8.41 17.35
C PRO A 9 -0.63 7.04 16.84
N SER A 10 -0.43 6.89 15.54
CA SER A 10 0.28 5.75 14.95
C SER A 10 1.02 6.16 13.66
N PRO A 11 2.15 5.51 13.31
CA PRO A 11 2.89 5.86 12.10
C PRO A 11 2.09 5.66 10.81
N GLY A 12 1.29 4.59 10.75
CA GLY A 12 0.47 4.27 9.58
C GLY A 12 -0.64 5.27 9.34
N TYR A 13 -1.26 5.77 10.42
CA TYR A 13 -2.37 6.73 10.34
C TYR A 13 -1.95 8.04 9.68
N ASN A 14 -0.79 8.60 10.06
CA ASN A 14 -0.34 9.86 9.47
C ASN A 14 0.03 9.72 7.99
N ILE A 15 0.58 8.57 7.60
CA ILE A 15 0.85 8.26 6.18
C ILE A 15 -0.46 8.26 5.40
N GLU A 16 -1.51 7.63 5.94
CA GLU A 16 -2.83 7.61 5.32
C GLU A 16 -3.45 9.00 5.20
N GLN A 17 -3.40 9.83 6.25
CA GLN A 17 -3.92 11.20 6.17
C GLN A 17 -3.18 12.06 5.13
N MET A 18 -1.88 11.79 4.92
CA MET A 18 -1.12 12.44 3.85
C MET A 18 -1.47 11.89 2.48
N ALA A 19 -1.57 10.58 2.33
CA ALA A 19 -1.93 9.91 1.09
C ALA A 19 -3.27 10.41 0.54
N LYS A 20 -4.27 10.66 1.41
CA LYS A 20 -5.57 11.23 1.02
C LYS A 20 -5.48 12.59 0.32
N ARG A 21 -4.38 13.32 0.49
CA ARG A 21 -4.13 14.64 -0.11
C ARG A 21 -3.23 14.58 -1.34
N GLY A 22 -2.61 13.43 -1.61
CA GLY A 22 -1.78 13.21 -2.79
C GLY A 22 -2.64 13.23 -4.06
N LYS A 23 -2.07 13.74 -5.15
CA LYS A 23 -2.75 13.86 -6.45
C LYS A 23 -1.95 13.25 -7.59
N LYS A 24 -0.64 13.15 -7.42
CA LYS A 24 0.29 12.69 -8.45
C LYS A 24 0.87 11.33 -8.05
N TYR A 25 0.73 10.35 -8.93
CA TYR A 25 1.35 9.04 -8.75
C TYR A 25 2.81 9.07 -9.20
N ALA A 26 3.73 8.71 -8.31
CA ALA A 26 5.13 8.46 -8.57
C ALA A 26 5.34 6.95 -8.79
N PRO A 27 5.85 6.50 -9.94
CA PRO A 27 6.12 5.09 -10.16
C PRO A 27 7.15 4.54 -9.16
N LEU A 28 6.73 3.52 -8.41
CA LEU A 28 7.58 2.81 -7.44
C LEU A 28 7.85 1.38 -7.93
N PRO A 29 8.94 0.73 -7.47
CA PRO A 29 9.21 -0.66 -7.79
C PRO A 29 8.06 -1.57 -7.33
N TYR A 30 7.52 -2.36 -8.26
CA TYR A 30 6.47 -3.34 -7.98
C TYR A 30 7.09 -4.74 -7.89
N CYS A 31 7.37 -5.18 -6.66
CA CYS A 31 8.21 -6.35 -6.39
C CYS A 31 7.40 -7.54 -5.87
N VAL A 32 6.63 -8.18 -6.76
CA VAL A 32 5.89 -9.42 -6.48
C VAL A 32 6.56 -10.62 -7.15
N LYS A 33 6.73 -11.71 -6.40
CA LYS A 33 7.27 -12.98 -6.90
C LYS A 33 6.36 -14.12 -6.46
N GLY A 34 5.47 -14.57 -7.35
CA GLY A 34 4.48 -15.58 -7.02
C GLY A 34 3.47 -15.05 -6.01
N MET A 35 3.53 -15.56 -4.78
CA MET A 35 2.70 -15.14 -3.64
C MET A 35 3.47 -14.31 -2.61
N ASP A 36 4.76 -14.04 -2.84
CA ASP A 36 5.61 -13.26 -1.95
C ASP A 36 5.82 -11.83 -2.47
N ILE A 37 5.98 -10.88 -1.55
CA ILE A 37 6.31 -9.48 -1.86
C ILE A 37 7.60 -9.05 -1.15
N SER A 38 8.32 -8.10 -1.74
CA SER A 38 9.52 -7.51 -1.12
C SER A 38 9.31 -6.02 -0.83
N LEU A 39 9.22 -5.69 0.46
CA LEU A 39 9.07 -4.30 0.93
C LEU A 39 10.41 -3.60 1.19
N SER A 40 11.49 -4.35 1.41
CA SER A 40 12.83 -3.79 1.65
C SER A 40 13.33 -3.00 0.45
N GLY A 41 13.15 -3.53 -0.77
CA GLY A 41 13.56 -2.83 -2.00
C GLY A 41 12.83 -1.50 -2.20
N ILE A 42 11.55 -1.43 -1.84
CA ILE A 42 10.77 -0.19 -1.89
C ILE A 42 11.27 0.81 -0.86
N LEU A 43 11.54 0.37 0.38
CA LEU A 43 12.06 1.25 1.42
C LEU A 43 13.40 1.87 0.99
N THR A 44 14.34 1.07 0.50
CA THR A 44 15.63 1.56 0.00
C THR A 44 15.46 2.53 -1.17
N TYR A 45 14.57 2.20 -2.12
CA TYR A 45 14.26 3.09 -3.24
C TYR A 45 13.73 4.44 -2.76
N MET A 46 12.81 4.44 -1.79
CA MET A 46 12.26 5.66 -1.21
C MET A 46 13.33 6.46 -0.47
N GLU A 47 14.19 5.81 0.33
CA GLU A 47 15.30 6.46 1.02
C GLU A 47 16.27 7.15 0.06
N GLU A 48 16.59 6.52 -1.08
CA GLU A 48 17.54 7.06 -2.06
C GLU A 48 16.94 8.08 -3.02
N ARG A 49 15.64 7.98 -3.35
CA ARG A 49 15.00 8.80 -4.39
C ARG A 49 14.07 9.88 -3.87
N THR A 50 13.71 9.91 -2.59
CA THR A 50 12.77 10.92 -2.07
C THR A 50 13.24 12.34 -2.38
N ASP A 51 14.51 12.69 -2.12
CA ASP A 51 15.00 14.05 -2.37
C ASP A 51 14.93 14.45 -3.86
N LYS A 52 15.18 13.49 -4.76
CA LYS A 52 15.07 13.71 -6.20
C LYS A 52 13.62 13.89 -6.64
N LEU A 53 12.72 13.05 -6.14
CA LEU A 53 11.29 13.16 -6.43
C LEU A 53 10.70 14.48 -5.92
N LEU A 54 11.12 14.93 -4.74
CA LEU A 54 10.73 16.25 -4.23
C LEU A 54 11.25 17.38 -5.14
N ALA A 55 12.47 17.29 -5.65
CA ALA A 55 13.02 18.25 -6.61
C ALA A 55 12.31 18.22 -7.98
N GLU A 56 11.78 17.07 -8.39
CA GLU A 56 10.95 16.87 -9.59
C GLU A 56 9.49 17.36 -9.40
N GLY A 57 9.18 17.95 -8.25
CA GLY A 57 7.89 18.57 -7.96
C GLY A 57 6.82 17.61 -7.43
N TYR A 58 7.20 16.43 -6.94
CA TYR A 58 6.29 15.61 -6.12
C TYR A 58 6.23 16.18 -4.70
N THR A 59 5.06 16.08 -4.06
CA THR A 59 4.93 16.47 -2.65
C THR A 59 5.08 15.26 -1.73
N PRO A 60 5.36 15.45 -0.42
CA PRO A 60 5.31 14.37 0.55
C PRO A 60 3.99 13.58 0.54
N GLU A 61 2.86 14.27 0.30
CA GLU A 61 1.54 13.66 0.15
C GLU A 61 1.45 12.74 -1.07
N ASP A 62 1.97 13.19 -2.22
CA ASP A 62 2.06 12.37 -3.44
C ASP A 62 2.90 11.10 -3.21
N LEU A 63 3.99 11.22 -2.45
CA LEU A 63 4.85 10.09 -2.11
C LEU A 63 4.14 9.09 -1.17
N CYS A 64 3.43 9.58 -0.15
CA CYS A 64 2.60 8.73 0.71
C CYS A 64 1.49 8.02 -0.07
N PHE A 65 0.81 8.75 -0.97
CA PHE A 65 -0.21 8.21 -1.87
C PHE A 65 0.36 7.08 -2.73
N SER A 66 1.45 7.37 -3.44
CA SER A 66 2.09 6.41 -4.36
C SER A 66 2.60 5.16 -3.66
N LEU A 67 3.12 5.33 -2.43
CA LEU A 67 3.56 4.22 -1.59
C LEU A 67 2.38 3.34 -1.17
N GLN A 68 1.29 3.93 -0.69
CA GLN A 68 0.10 3.17 -0.29
C GLN A 68 -0.49 2.42 -1.47
N GLU A 69 -0.75 3.08 -2.60
CA GLU A 69 -1.31 2.43 -3.78
C GLU A 69 -0.43 1.28 -4.26
N THR A 70 0.89 1.48 -4.33
CA THR A 70 1.80 0.45 -4.83
C THR A 70 1.87 -0.75 -3.88
N VAL A 71 2.04 -0.51 -2.57
CA VAL A 71 2.16 -1.59 -1.59
C VAL A 71 0.86 -2.34 -1.40
N PHE A 72 -0.28 -1.64 -1.33
CA PHE A 72 -1.57 -2.28 -1.17
C PHE A 72 -2.00 -3.03 -2.43
N ALA A 73 -1.69 -2.52 -3.63
CA ALA A 73 -1.90 -3.28 -4.85
C ALA A 73 -1.10 -4.59 -4.84
N MET A 74 0.17 -4.58 -4.40
CA MET A 74 0.96 -5.82 -4.26
C MET A 74 0.33 -6.80 -3.25
N LEU A 75 -0.18 -6.30 -2.12
CA LEU A 75 -0.85 -7.12 -1.13
C LEU A 75 -2.14 -7.75 -1.68
N VAL A 76 -2.98 -6.94 -2.34
CA VAL A 76 -4.22 -7.41 -2.96
C VAL A 76 -3.92 -8.45 -4.04
N GLU A 77 -2.91 -8.22 -4.88
CA GLU A 77 -2.48 -9.18 -5.92
C GLU A 77 -2.08 -10.54 -5.32
N ILE A 78 -1.23 -10.56 -4.28
CA ILE A 78 -0.82 -11.83 -3.67
C ILE A 78 -1.97 -12.51 -2.91
N THR A 79 -2.85 -11.73 -2.29
CA THR A 79 -4.03 -12.26 -1.59
C THR A 79 -5.01 -12.87 -2.59
N GLU A 80 -5.26 -12.22 -3.72
CA GLU A 80 -6.10 -12.77 -4.79
C GLU A 80 -5.52 -14.09 -5.32
N ARG A 81 -4.20 -14.13 -5.59
CA ARG A 81 -3.52 -15.36 -6.02
C ARG A 81 -3.69 -16.48 -4.99
N ALA A 82 -3.51 -16.16 -3.71
CA ALA A 82 -3.67 -17.12 -2.63
C ALA A 82 -5.12 -17.64 -2.54
N MET A 83 -6.11 -16.76 -2.61
CA MET A 83 -7.54 -17.13 -2.64
C MET A 83 -7.84 -18.10 -3.78
N ALA A 84 -7.36 -17.80 -4.99
CA ALA A 84 -7.55 -18.67 -6.14
C ALA A 84 -6.88 -20.04 -5.95
N HIS A 85 -5.70 -20.07 -5.33
CA HIS A 85 -4.96 -21.31 -5.09
C HIS A 85 -5.60 -22.18 -4.00
N CYS A 86 -6.20 -21.59 -2.96
CA CYS A 86 -6.87 -22.34 -1.89
C CYS A 86 -8.38 -22.50 -2.09
N ASN A 87 -8.93 -22.01 -3.21
CA ASN A 87 -10.36 -22.00 -3.50
C ASN A 87 -11.20 -21.35 -2.38
N SER A 88 -10.67 -20.27 -1.78
CA SER A 88 -11.37 -19.47 -0.77
C SER A 88 -12.17 -18.35 -1.43
N GLN A 89 -13.32 -18.04 -0.83
CA GLN A 89 -14.15 -16.88 -1.18
C GLN A 89 -14.15 -15.81 -0.07
N GLU A 90 -13.34 -16.00 0.97
CA GLU A 90 -13.33 -15.12 2.13
C GLU A 90 -11.91 -14.63 2.41
N VAL A 91 -11.81 -13.33 2.71
CA VAL A 91 -10.58 -12.68 3.19
C VAL A 91 -10.87 -12.03 4.53
N LEU A 92 -9.96 -12.18 5.48
CA LEU A 92 -9.98 -11.49 6.77
C LEU A 92 -8.72 -10.65 6.88
N ILE A 93 -8.84 -9.35 7.09
CA ILE A 93 -7.68 -8.48 7.34
C ILE A 93 -7.44 -8.38 8.84
N VAL A 94 -6.23 -8.76 9.27
CA VAL A 94 -5.81 -8.66 10.68
C VAL A 94 -4.54 -7.81 10.84
N GLY A 95 -4.26 -7.39 12.07
CA GLY A 95 -3.06 -6.64 12.43
C GLY A 95 -3.25 -5.12 12.33
N GLY A 96 -2.26 -4.38 12.84
CA GLY A 96 -2.36 -2.92 13.00
C GLY A 96 -2.39 -2.12 11.70
N VAL A 97 -2.03 -2.71 10.55
CA VAL A 97 -2.18 -2.08 9.23
C VAL A 97 -3.60 -2.29 8.68
N GLY A 98 -4.32 -3.28 9.20
CA GLY A 98 -5.66 -3.62 8.76
C GLY A 98 -6.71 -2.56 9.02
N CYS A 99 -6.44 -1.59 9.89
CA CYS A 99 -7.31 -0.43 10.11
C CYS A 99 -7.17 0.68 9.06
N ASN A 100 -6.27 0.52 8.08
CA ASN A 100 -6.15 1.46 6.97
C ASN A 100 -7.35 1.33 6.01
N GLU A 101 -8.10 2.41 5.83
CA GLU A 101 -9.36 2.39 5.07
C GLU A 101 -9.09 2.11 3.58
N ARG A 102 -7.97 2.60 3.05
CA ARG A 102 -7.61 2.39 1.64
C ARG A 102 -7.28 0.93 1.33
N LEU A 103 -6.55 0.25 2.22
CA LEU A 103 -6.31 -1.19 2.08
C LEU A 103 -7.62 -1.99 2.14
N GLN A 104 -8.51 -1.67 3.08
CA GLN A 104 -9.82 -2.32 3.19
C GLN A 104 -10.65 -2.11 1.92
N GLU A 105 -10.67 -0.90 1.37
CA GLU A 105 -11.36 -0.58 0.13
C GLU A 105 -10.83 -1.41 -1.05
N MET A 106 -9.52 -1.41 -1.28
CA MET A 106 -8.90 -2.15 -2.39
C MET A 106 -9.13 -3.66 -2.28
N MET A 107 -9.00 -4.21 -1.08
CA MET A 107 -9.27 -5.63 -0.84
C MET A 107 -10.75 -5.96 -1.02
N GLY A 108 -11.64 -5.04 -0.62
CA GLY A 108 -13.09 -5.18 -0.74
C GLY A 108 -13.53 -5.25 -2.18
N ILE A 109 -13.03 -4.35 -3.03
CA ILE A 109 -13.28 -4.36 -4.48
C ILE A 109 -12.83 -5.69 -5.09
N MET A 110 -11.61 -6.14 -4.79
CA MET A 110 -11.11 -7.43 -5.30
C MET A 110 -11.98 -8.61 -4.85
N CYS A 111 -12.40 -8.64 -3.57
CA CYS A 111 -13.30 -9.67 -3.06
C CYS A 111 -14.64 -9.65 -3.79
N GLU A 112 -15.25 -8.48 -3.99
CA GLU A 112 -16.54 -8.32 -4.67
C GLU A 112 -16.46 -8.79 -6.14
N GLU A 113 -15.43 -8.41 -6.88
CA GLU A 113 -15.21 -8.83 -8.27
C GLU A 113 -15.08 -10.36 -8.42
N ARG A 114 -14.62 -11.05 -7.36
CA ARG A 114 -14.53 -12.51 -7.29
C ARG A 114 -15.78 -13.20 -6.73
N GLY A 115 -16.81 -12.44 -6.35
CA GLY A 115 -17.99 -12.96 -5.65
C GLY A 115 -17.70 -13.46 -4.22
N GLY A 116 -16.64 -12.95 -3.60
CA GLY A 116 -16.21 -13.25 -2.24
C GLY A 116 -16.64 -12.20 -1.21
N LYS A 117 -16.14 -12.34 0.02
CA LYS A 117 -16.43 -11.44 1.15
C LYS A 117 -15.15 -11.03 1.87
N LEU A 118 -15.11 -9.76 2.25
CA LEU A 118 -14.09 -9.20 3.13
C LEU A 118 -14.64 -9.09 4.56
N PHE A 119 -13.80 -9.44 5.54
CA PHE A 119 -14.05 -9.32 6.97
C PHE A 119 -12.95 -8.51 7.66
#